data_AF-A0A7W0G4Z8-F1
#
_entry.id   AF-A0A7W0G4Z8-F1
#
_cell.length_a   1.000
_cell.length_b   1.000
_cell.length_c   1.000
_cell.angle_alpha   90.00
_cell.angle_beta   90.00
_cell.angle_gamma   90.00
#
_symmetry.space_group_name_H-M   'P 1'
#
loop_
_entity.id
_entity.type
_entity.pdbx_description
1 polymer ?
#
loop_
_entity_poly.entity_id
_entity_poly.type
_entity_poly.pdbx_seq_one_letter_code
_entity_poly.pdbx_strand_id
1 'polypeptide(L)'
;MALLAGCKKDAQVDSVLTELDTFTKEMVAQIDSAPNPSAGVDAAQKFLDSRKADLQAKLGTLKGLRGYQVSDETKKKMMESMTQNVMSVGKLKIKYMTNAMRDPALNAKLDKLNTDYQSLLKSMGE
;
A
#
# COMPACT_ATOMS: atom_id res chain seq x y z
N MET A 1 -35.35 -15.06 -19.48
CA MET A 1 -34.50 -15.55 -18.37
C MET A 1 -33.42 -14.52 -18.12
N ALA A 2 -33.62 -13.63 -17.15
CA ALA A 2 -32.61 -12.66 -16.72
C ALA A 2 -31.63 -13.36 -15.78
N LEU A 3 -30.50 -13.83 -16.32
CA LEU A 3 -29.32 -14.20 -15.54
C LEU A 3 -28.70 -12.92 -14.97
N LEU A 4 -29.38 -12.32 -13.99
CA LEU A 4 -28.76 -11.41 -13.01
C LEU A 4 -28.00 -12.26 -11.98
N ALA A 5 -27.13 -13.16 -12.47
CA ALA A 5 -26.00 -13.61 -11.67
C ALA A 5 -25.15 -12.35 -11.48
N GLY A 6 -25.37 -11.64 -10.37
CA GLY A 6 -24.61 -10.45 -10.03
C GLY A 6 -23.14 -10.84 -10.03
N CYS A 7 -22.43 -10.53 -11.12
CA CYS A 7 -21.02 -10.83 -11.26
C CYS A 7 -20.33 -10.27 -10.02
N LYS A 8 -19.75 -11.18 -9.23
CA LYS A 8 -18.93 -10.80 -8.09
C LYS A 8 -17.97 -9.73 -8.55
N LYS A 9 -17.74 -8.73 -7.70
CA LYS A 9 -16.80 -7.64 -7.99
C LYS A 9 -15.35 -8.05 -7.75
N ASP A 10 -15.07 -9.36 -7.82
CA ASP A 10 -13.75 -9.94 -7.55
C ASP A 10 -12.69 -9.38 -8.49
N ALA A 11 -13.00 -9.23 -9.78
CA ALA A 11 -12.10 -8.62 -10.76
C ALA A 11 -11.77 -7.15 -10.44
N GLN A 12 -12.75 -6.39 -9.91
CA GLN A 12 -12.53 -5.01 -9.48
C GLN A 12 -11.58 -4.98 -8.28
N VAL A 13 -11.82 -5.84 -7.28
CA VAL A 13 -10.95 -5.94 -6.10
C VAL A 13 -9.54 -6.33 -6.53
N ASP A 14 -9.40 -7.35 -7.36
CA ASP A 14 -8.12 -7.86 -7.85
C ASP A 14 -7.31 -6.81 -8.60
N SER A 15 -7.96 -6.00 -9.43
CA SER A 15 -7.29 -4.89 -10.14
C SER A 15 -6.73 -3.86 -9.17
N VAL A 16 -7.51 -3.45 -8.17
CA VAL A 16 -7.08 -2.45 -7.18
C VAL A 16 -5.95 -3.00 -6.30
N LEU A 17 -6.06 -4.27 -5.88
CA LEU A 17 -5.00 -4.92 -5.09
C LEU A 17 -3.70 -5.06 -5.89
N THR A 18 -3.78 -5.47 -7.16
CA THR A 18 -2.60 -5.60 -8.03
C THR A 18 -1.91 -4.25 -8.22
N GLU A 19 -2.67 -3.18 -8.37
CA GLU A 19 -2.11 -1.83 -8.46
C GLU A 19 -1.44 -1.40 -7.16
N LEU A 20 -2.08 -1.63 -6.01
CA LEU A 20 -1.50 -1.34 -4.70
C LEU A 20 -0.20 -2.13 -4.46
N ASP A 21 -0.20 -3.42 -4.79
CA ASP A 21 0.98 -4.30 -4.66
C ASP A 21 2.13 -3.80 -5.53
N THR A 22 1.83 -3.45 -6.79
CA THR A 22 2.83 -2.94 -7.75
C THR A 22 3.38 -1.60 -7.28
N PHE A 23 2.50 -0.68 -6.89
CA PHE A 23 2.88 0.61 -6.32
C PHE A 23 3.80 0.45 -5.11
N THR A 24 3.47 -0.47 -4.20
CA THR A 24 4.26 -0.70 -2.98
C THR A 24 5.64 -1.26 -3.29
N LYS A 25 5.72 -2.20 -4.25
CA LYS A 25 7.00 -2.73 -4.73
C LYS A 25 7.86 -1.66 -5.38
N GLU A 26 7.29 -0.82 -6.24
CA GLU A 26 8.00 0.29 -6.88
C GLU A 26 8.50 1.30 -5.84
N MET A 27 7.66 1.64 -4.86
CA MET A 27 8.03 2.55 -3.78
C MET A 27 9.21 2.03 -2.95
N VAL A 28 9.18 0.74 -2.57
CA VAL A 28 10.30 0.09 -1.87
C VAL A 28 11.55 0.06 -2.75
N ALA A 29 11.40 -0.25 -4.05
CA ALA A 29 12.51 -0.31 -4.99
C ALA A 29 13.23 1.04 -5.16
N GLN A 30 12.52 2.17 -5.03
CA GLN A 30 13.16 3.50 -5.05
C GLN A 30 14.14 3.70 -3.90
N ILE A 31 13.88 3.10 -2.73
CA ILE A 31 14.76 3.19 -1.57
C ILE A 31 15.95 2.26 -1.75
N ASP A 32 15.68 1.04 -2.22
CA ASP A 32 16.68 -0.01 -2.39
C ASP A 32 17.68 0.29 -3.51
N SER A 33 17.25 1.01 -4.54
CA SER A 33 18.09 1.35 -5.71
C SER A 33 18.78 2.70 -5.57
N ALA A 34 18.50 3.46 -4.51
CA ALA A 34 19.08 4.78 -4.33
C ALA A 34 20.56 4.70 -3.89
N PRO A 35 21.41 5.64 -4.34
CA PRO A 35 22.82 5.67 -3.95
C PRO A 35 23.01 5.93 -2.45
N ASN A 36 22.01 6.50 -1.78
CA ASN A 36 21.93 6.56 -0.33
C ASN A 36 20.47 6.44 0.14
N PRO A 37 20.24 5.88 1.35
CA PRO A 37 18.89 5.62 1.84
C PRO A 37 18.03 6.88 2.00
N SER A 38 18.64 8.02 2.38
CA SER A 38 17.91 9.27 2.62
C SER A 38 17.27 9.80 1.32
N ALA A 39 18.04 9.84 0.23
CA ALA A 39 17.53 10.22 -1.08
C ALA A 39 16.47 9.22 -1.60
N GLY A 40 16.66 7.93 -1.33
CA GLY A 40 15.68 6.90 -1.66
C GLY A 40 14.35 7.09 -0.95
N VAL A 41 14.36 7.40 0.36
CA VAL A 41 13.14 7.67 1.13
C VAL A 41 12.47 8.95 0.65
N ASP A 42 13.23 9.99 0.28
CA ASP A 42 12.65 11.22 -0.29
C ASP A 42 11.95 10.95 -1.64
N ALA A 43 12.55 10.11 -2.49
CA ALA A 43 11.95 9.71 -3.76
C ALA A 43 10.67 8.89 -3.54
N ALA A 44 10.75 7.88 -2.66
CA ALA A 44 9.60 7.05 -2.28
C ALA A 44 8.45 7.88 -1.69
N GLN A 45 8.76 8.88 -0.85
CA GLN A 45 7.76 9.79 -0.30
C GLN A 45 7.08 10.62 -1.40
N LYS A 46 7.85 11.21 -2.32
CA LYS A 46 7.28 11.95 -3.45
C LYS A 46 6.40 11.06 -4.33
N PHE A 47 6.83 9.82 -4.55
CA PHE A 47 6.06 8.84 -5.30
C PHE A 47 4.74 8.51 -4.60
N LEU A 48 4.77 8.29 -3.29
CA LEU A 48 3.57 8.13 -2.47
C LEU A 48 2.65 9.35 -2.57
N ASP A 49 3.16 10.55 -2.33
CA ASP A 49 2.37 11.78 -2.38
C ASP A 49 1.70 11.99 -3.75
N SER A 50 2.39 11.62 -4.84
CA SER A 50 1.87 11.73 -6.21
C SER A 50 0.73 10.76 -6.54
N ARG A 51 0.67 9.60 -5.87
CA ARG A 51 -0.32 8.53 -6.14
C ARG A 51 -1.36 8.39 -5.03
N LYS A 52 -1.14 9.03 -3.87
CA LYS A 52 -1.96 8.88 -2.67
C LYS A 52 -3.44 9.12 -2.94
N ALA A 53 -3.80 10.23 -3.58
CA ALA A 53 -5.20 10.58 -3.83
C ALA A 53 -5.91 9.57 -4.75
N ASP A 54 -5.24 9.13 -5.82
CA ASP A 54 -5.76 8.14 -6.76
C ASP A 54 -5.95 6.77 -6.09
N LEU A 55 -4.94 6.30 -5.35
CA LEU A 55 -5.01 5.05 -4.60
C LEU A 55 -6.09 5.10 -3.51
N GLN A 56 -6.22 6.22 -2.79
CA GLN A 56 -7.31 6.42 -1.81
C GLN A 56 -8.68 6.33 -2.46
N ALA A 57 -8.88 6.94 -3.64
CA ALA A 57 -10.14 6.85 -4.36
C ALA A 57 -10.46 5.40 -4.76
N LYS A 58 -9.47 4.67 -5.29
CA LYS A 58 -9.61 3.25 -5.68
C LYS A 58 -9.91 2.35 -4.49
N LEU A 59 -9.16 2.51 -3.40
CA LEU A 59 -9.39 1.81 -2.13
C LEU A 59 -10.79 2.13 -1.56
N GLY A 60 -11.23 3.38 -1.66
CA GLY A 60 -12.60 3.79 -1.29
C GLY A 60 -13.69 3.03 -2.07
N THR A 61 -13.44 2.65 -3.33
CA THR A 61 -14.39 1.82 -4.09
C THR A 61 -14.54 0.41 -3.51
N LEU A 62 -13.50 -0.11 -2.84
CA LEU A 62 -13.51 -1.42 -2.19
C LEU A 62 -14.26 -1.36 -0.85
N LYS A 63 -14.11 -0.27 -0.08
CA LYS A 63 -14.85 -0.05 1.16
C LYS A 63 -16.37 -0.08 0.93
N GLY A 64 -16.83 0.42 -0.21
CA GLY A 64 -18.25 0.41 -0.57
C GLY A 64 -18.82 -0.97 -0.92
N LEU A 65 -18.00 -2.02 -0.99
CA LEU A 65 -18.45 -3.36 -1.35
C LEU A 65 -19.08 -4.07 -0.16
N ARG A 66 -20.30 -4.55 -0.34
CA ARG A 66 -20.94 -5.43 0.66
C ARG A 66 -20.34 -6.84 0.56
N GLY A 67 -20.24 -7.53 1.69
CA GLY A 67 -19.59 -8.85 1.77
C GLY A 67 -20.17 -9.95 0.87
N TYR A 68 -21.41 -9.80 0.37
CA TYR A 68 -21.98 -10.72 -0.63
C TYR A 68 -21.53 -10.43 -2.07
N GLN A 69 -21.01 -9.23 -2.35
CA GLN A 69 -20.53 -8.81 -3.68
C GLN A 69 -19.11 -9.31 -3.98
N VAL A 70 -18.41 -9.81 -2.98
CA VAL A 70 -17.03 -10.31 -3.06
C VAL A 70 -17.02 -11.78 -2.62
N SER A 71 -16.22 -12.62 -3.27
CA SER A 71 -16.00 -14.00 -2.83
C SER A 71 -15.15 -14.07 -1.57
N ASP A 72 -15.22 -15.17 -0.82
CA ASP A 72 -14.39 -15.32 0.38
C ASP A 72 -12.91 -15.45 0.04
N GLU A 73 -12.59 -16.04 -1.12
CA GLU A 73 -11.24 -16.06 -1.67
C GLU A 73 -10.70 -14.65 -1.90
N THR A 74 -11.47 -13.78 -2.57
CA THR A 74 -11.06 -12.40 -2.81
C THR A 74 -10.94 -11.59 -1.52
N LYS A 75 -11.80 -11.80 -0.52
CA LYS A 75 -11.65 -11.18 0.81
C LYS A 75 -10.35 -11.60 1.49
N LYS A 76 -10.01 -12.89 1.42
CA LYS A 76 -8.75 -13.41 1.97
C LYS A 76 -7.55 -12.78 1.27
N LYS A 77 -7.55 -12.76 -0.07
CA LYS A 77 -6.48 -12.14 -0.88
C LYS A 77 -6.32 -10.65 -0.56
N MET A 78 -7.43 -9.93 -0.38
CA MET A 78 -7.45 -8.53 0.03
C MET A 78 -6.75 -8.32 1.38
N MET A 79 -7.10 -9.13 2.39
CA MET A 79 -6.46 -9.07 3.71
C MET A 79 -4.96 -9.40 3.64
N GLU A 80 -4.59 -10.43 2.89
CA GLU A 80 -3.20 -10.85 2.70
C GLU A 80 -2.37 -9.78 1.99
N SER A 81 -2.84 -9.25 0.85
CA SER A 81 -2.18 -8.19 0.09
C SER A 81 -1.96 -6.95 0.96
N MET A 82 -3.00 -6.46 1.65
CA MET A 82 -2.86 -5.30 2.56
C MET A 82 -1.83 -5.56 3.66
N THR A 83 -1.85 -6.74 4.27
CA THR A 83 -0.90 -7.11 5.32
C THR A 83 0.52 -7.18 4.78
N GLN A 84 0.75 -7.83 3.64
CA GLN A 84 2.06 -7.93 3.00
C GLN A 84 2.60 -6.56 2.60
N ASN A 85 1.74 -5.68 2.12
CA ASN A 85 2.09 -4.31 1.75
C ASN A 85 2.52 -3.47 2.96
N VAL A 86 1.73 -3.47 4.05
CA VAL A 86 2.13 -2.82 5.32
C VAL A 86 3.46 -3.39 5.83
N MET A 87 3.60 -4.72 5.84
CA MET A 87 4.83 -5.35 6.30
C MET A 87 6.04 -5.00 5.43
N SER A 88 5.86 -4.89 4.11
CA SER A 88 6.95 -4.53 3.19
C SER A 88 7.49 -3.13 3.48
N VAL A 89 6.60 -2.16 3.73
CA VAL A 89 6.99 -0.81 4.12
C VAL A 89 7.58 -0.79 5.54
N GLY A 90 6.98 -1.52 6.48
CA GLY A 90 7.50 -1.62 7.86
C GLY A 90 8.89 -2.25 7.94
N LYS A 91 9.20 -3.22 7.07
CA LYS A 91 10.53 -3.85 6.96
C LYS A 91 11.63 -2.86 6.59
N LEU A 92 11.32 -1.73 5.95
CA LEU A 92 12.31 -0.68 5.66
C LEU A 92 12.92 -0.11 6.95
N LYS A 93 12.12 0.06 8.00
CA LYS A 93 12.61 0.51 9.31
C LYS A 93 13.60 -0.48 9.92
N ILE A 94 13.35 -1.77 9.76
CA ILE A 94 14.26 -2.84 10.22
C ILE A 94 15.53 -2.82 9.37
N LYS A 95 15.38 -2.79 8.05
CA LYS A 95 16.49 -2.81 7.08
C LYS A 95 17.47 -1.65 7.29
N TYR A 96 16.96 -0.44 7.53
CA TYR A 96 17.77 0.77 7.69
C TYR A 96 17.96 1.18 9.16
N MET A 97 17.64 0.30 10.12
CA MET A 97 17.71 0.61 11.55
C MET A 97 19.09 1.15 11.97
N THR A 98 20.17 0.51 11.53
CA THR A 98 21.53 0.93 11.88
C THR A 98 21.90 2.30 11.27
N ASN A 99 21.40 2.61 10.07
CA ASN A 99 21.57 3.92 9.46
C ASN A 99 20.76 4.97 10.22
N ALA A 100 19.49 4.68 10.51
CA ALA A 100 18.56 5.55 11.22
C ALA A 100 19.02 5.87 12.65
N MET A 101 19.69 4.95 13.35
CA MET A 101 20.30 5.20 14.66
C MET A 101 21.41 6.26 14.63
N ARG A 102 22.11 6.39 13.49
CA ARG A 102 23.22 7.35 13.31
C ARG A 102 22.79 8.62 12.58
N ASP A 103 21.62 8.59 11.96
CA ASP A 103 21.03 9.69 11.20
C ASP A 103 19.56 9.90 11.63
N PRO A 104 19.33 10.81 12.60
CA PRO A 104 17.99 11.14 13.07
C PRO A 104 17.06 11.65 11.96
N ALA A 105 17.60 12.30 10.92
CA ALA A 105 16.81 12.79 9.80
C ALA A 105 16.31 11.63 8.94
N LEU A 106 17.16 10.64 8.66
CA LEU A 106 16.72 9.40 8.01
C LEU A 106 15.65 8.66 8.82
N ASN A 107 15.81 8.58 10.14
CA ASN A 107 14.80 7.96 11.00
C ASN A 107 13.44 8.67 10.86
N ALA A 108 13.43 10.00 10.97
CA ALA A 108 12.20 10.78 10.83
C ALA A 108 11.54 10.61 9.45
N LYS A 109 12.33 10.51 8.38
CA LYS A 109 11.83 10.27 7.02
C LYS A 109 11.19 8.87 6.89
N LEU A 110 11.84 7.83 7.41
CA LEU A 110 11.28 6.47 7.41
C LEU A 110 10.00 6.37 8.24
N ASP A 111 9.95 7.06 9.38
CA ASP A 111 8.76 7.15 10.23
C ASP A 111 7.60 7.83 9.51
N LYS A 112 7.87 8.96 8.85
CA LYS A 112 6.88 9.66 8.02
C LYS A 112 6.35 8.78 6.89
N LEU A 113 7.24 8.17 6.10
CA LEU A 113 6.86 7.30 4.98
C LEU A 113 5.98 6.15 5.45
N ASN A 114 6.37 5.46 6.53
CA ASN A 114 5.59 4.36 7.09
C ASN A 114 4.23 4.84 7.62
N THR A 115 4.17 6.01 8.27
CA THR A 115 2.92 6.59 8.79
C THR A 115 1.98 7.00 7.66
N ASP A 116 2.49 7.69 6.64
CA ASP A 116 1.69 8.12 5.49
C ASP A 116 1.15 6.93 4.70
N TYR A 117 1.96 5.89 4.54
CA TYR A 117 1.55 4.64 3.90
C TYR A 117 0.46 3.92 4.72
N GLN A 118 0.58 3.88 6.04
CA GLN A 118 -0.48 3.33 6.89
C GLN A 118 -1.76 4.16 6.80
N SER A 119 -1.66 5.49 6.73
CA SER A 119 -2.82 6.37 6.53
C SER A 119 -3.50 6.18 5.17
N LEU A 120 -2.75 5.80 4.12
CA LEU A 120 -3.34 5.39 2.84
C LEU A 120 -4.24 4.16 3.00
N LEU A 121 -3.85 3.21 3.85
CA LEU A 121 -4.62 1.97 4.05
C LEU A 121 -5.72 2.11 5.10
N LYS A 122 -5.57 3.00 6.08
CA LYS A 122 -6.61 3.28 7.09
C LYS A 122 -7.90 3.82 6.50
N SER A 123 -7.87 4.49 5.33
CA SER A 123 -9.09 4.93 4.64
C SER A 123 -10.00 3.77 4.20
N MET A 124 -9.57 2.51 4.36
CA MET A 124 -10.38 1.31 4.20
C MET A 124 -11.14 0.89 5.47
N GLY A 125 -10.63 1.24 6.66
CA GLY A 125 -11.09 0.72 7.95
C GLY A 125 -11.83 1.73 8.83
N GLU A 126 -11.68 3.03 8.59
CA GLU A 126 -12.50 4.11 9.17
C GLU A 126 -13.65 4.44 8.23
#